data_AF-A0A358HX12-F1
#
_entry.id   AF-A0A358HX12-F1
#
_cell.length_a   1.000
_cell.length_b   1.000
_cell.length_c   1.000
_cell.angle_alpha   90.00
_cell.angle_beta   90.00
_cell.angle_gamma   90.00
#
_symmetry.space_group_name_H-M   'P 1'
#
loop_
_entity.id
_entity.type
_entity.pdbx_description
1 polymer ?
#
loop_
_entity_poly.entity_id
_entity_poly.type
_entity_poly.pdbx_seq_one_letter_code
_entity_poly.pdbx_strand_id
1 'polypeptide(L)'
;MTSISGFMANRYATLSSNAGQRQSASQTSGNAAVSSQQAVSKETAAPAPGSLASAAMMARDKIDAGYAKLGITGTSGTTAEQWDAVGFPDLDRQMLFAVKSNAGGLFSEAEVSAAKTEFNNRISDIMDDNPDDPAQGYRDVIDFYDAASDDEKATFDWVVDRSEVQKSYFVHGGREDVGMGMPVVEKLMQAWGQLSAAGGNSNDLPNMPAYHEAMMWWAQDNGGAHHVDLLT
;
A
#
# COMPACT_ATOMS: atom_id res chain seq x y z
N MET A 1 -5.91 -21.30 25.56
CA MET A 1 -5.20 -20.05 25.25
C MET A 1 -4.60 -20.24 23.88
N THR A 2 -5.31 -19.79 22.85
CA THR A 2 -4.92 -19.99 21.44
C THR A 2 -4.50 -18.62 20.94
N SER A 3 -3.22 -18.46 20.59
CA SER A 3 -2.63 -17.20 20.15
C SER A 3 -3.39 -16.57 18.98
N ILE A 4 -3.72 -15.29 19.12
CA ILE A 4 -4.44 -14.46 18.13
C ILE A 4 -3.47 -13.87 17.07
N SER A 5 -2.16 -14.09 17.19
CA SER A 5 -1.11 -13.51 16.35
C SER A 5 -1.01 -14.04 14.90
N GLY A 6 -2.03 -14.70 14.36
CA GLY A 6 -1.91 -15.51 13.14
C GLY A 6 -2.47 -14.93 11.84
N PHE A 7 -3.38 -13.96 11.88
CA PHE A 7 -4.19 -13.64 10.68
C PHE A 7 -3.69 -12.47 9.82
N MET A 8 -2.82 -11.60 10.36
CA MET A 8 -2.24 -10.47 9.59
C MET A 8 -0.76 -10.67 9.23
N ALA A 9 -0.11 -11.72 9.74
CA ALA A 9 1.36 -11.87 9.71
C ALA A 9 1.93 -12.68 8.53
N ASN A 10 1.12 -13.20 7.61
CA ASN A 10 1.60 -14.21 6.66
C ASN A 10 1.20 -13.94 5.21
N ARG A 11 1.53 -12.75 4.72
CA ARG A 11 1.33 -12.36 3.32
C ARG A 11 2.67 -11.88 2.73
N TYR A 12 3.36 -12.86 2.14
CA TYR A 12 4.21 -12.76 0.94
C TYR A 12 5.75 -12.69 1.09
N ALA A 13 6.34 -13.85 0.83
CA ALA A 13 7.62 -13.97 0.12
C ALA A 13 7.34 -14.14 -1.40
N THR A 14 8.23 -13.53 -2.19
CA THR A 14 8.43 -13.65 -3.66
C THR A 14 7.46 -12.90 -4.58
N LEU A 15 7.97 -11.82 -5.20
CA LEU A 15 8.39 -11.85 -6.61
C LEU A 15 9.20 -10.59 -6.94
N SER A 16 10.52 -10.79 -6.97
CA SER A 16 11.50 -9.89 -7.59
C SER A 16 11.41 -10.04 -9.11
N SER A 17 11.48 -8.93 -9.84
CA SER A 17 11.85 -8.93 -11.26
C SER A 17 12.60 -7.65 -11.62
N ASN A 18 13.89 -7.75 -11.40
CA ASN A 18 15.03 -7.10 -12.05
C ASN A 18 14.74 -6.40 -13.41
N ALA A 19 14.90 -5.08 -13.47
CA ALA A 19 15.19 -4.31 -14.69
C ALA A 19 16.16 -3.18 -14.32
N GLY A 20 17.31 -2.94 -14.97
CA GLY A 20 17.80 -3.50 -16.22
C GLY A 20 19.32 -3.56 -16.25
N GLN A 21 19.82 -4.61 -16.90
CA GLN A 21 21.19 -4.67 -17.37
C GLN A 21 21.41 -3.59 -18.43
N ARG A 22 22.41 -2.74 -18.17
CA ARG A 22 23.02 -1.87 -19.17
C ARG A 22 23.85 -2.71 -20.13
N GLN A 23 23.51 -2.69 -21.42
CA GLN A 23 24.47 -3.00 -22.48
C GLN A 23 24.41 -1.91 -23.57
N SER A 24 25.56 -1.27 -23.77
CA SER A 24 25.86 -0.32 -24.83
C SER A 24 26.24 -1.05 -26.13
N ALA A 25 25.82 -0.55 -27.29
CA ALA A 25 26.65 -0.46 -28.51
C ALA A 25 25.98 0.35 -29.65
N SER A 26 26.55 1.54 -29.88
CA SER A 26 26.90 2.27 -31.12
C SER A 26 26.10 2.21 -32.44
N GLN A 27 25.60 3.41 -32.80
CA GLN A 27 25.81 4.22 -34.03
C GLN A 27 25.61 3.66 -35.45
N THR A 28 24.79 4.38 -36.24
CA THR A 28 25.18 4.94 -37.56
C THR A 28 24.33 6.17 -37.89
N SER A 29 25.00 7.20 -38.43
CA SER A 29 24.55 8.58 -38.71
C SER A 29 23.60 8.74 -39.90
N GLY A 30 22.82 9.84 -39.88
CA GLY A 30 22.10 10.38 -41.04
C GLY A 30 21.43 11.74 -40.74
N ASN A 31 21.89 12.79 -41.41
CA ASN A 31 21.67 14.22 -41.16
C ASN A 31 20.23 14.79 -41.19
N ALA A 32 20.05 15.79 -40.30
CA ALA A 32 19.44 17.11 -40.49
C ALA A 32 17.94 17.28 -40.80
N ALA A 33 17.21 17.79 -39.79
CA ALA A 33 16.32 18.94 -39.96
C ALA A 33 16.21 19.70 -38.62
N VAL A 34 16.61 20.97 -38.64
CA VAL A 34 16.47 21.92 -37.54
C VAL A 34 15.00 22.27 -37.40
N SER A 35 14.39 21.91 -36.27
CA SER A 35 13.16 22.54 -35.80
C SER A 35 13.36 22.91 -34.33
N SER A 36 13.15 24.18 -34.07
CA SER A 36 13.37 24.91 -32.82
C SER A 36 12.98 24.11 -31.57
N GLN A 37 13.98 23.92 -30.72
CA GLN A 37 13.84 23.46 -29.33
C GLN A 37 12.88 24.40 -28.59
N GLN A 38 11.64 23.96 -28.39
CA GLN A 38 10.88 24.34 -27.21
C GLN A 38 11.17 23.24 -26.18
N ALA A 39 12.22 23.48 -25.38
CA ALA A 39 12.43 22.72 -24.17
C ALA A 39 11.20 22.95 -23.29
N VAL A 40 10.28 22.00 -23.28
CA VAL A 40 9.37 21.85 -22.15
C VAL A 40 10.26 21.34 -21.03
N SER A 41 10.88 22.28 -20.32
CA SER A 41 11.29 22.04 -18.95
C SER A 41 10.03 21.56 -18.24
N LYS A 42 9.91 20.24 -18.05
CA LYS A 42 8.97 19.68 -17.10
C LYS A 42 9.51 20.09 -15.73
N GLU A 43 9.28 21.35 -15.38
CA GLU A 43 9.37 21.80 -14.02
C GLU A 43 8.38 20.92 -13.26
N THR A 44 8.91 19.92 -12.57
CA THR A 44 8.13 19.09 -11.67
C THR A 44 7.56 20.05 -10.65
N ALA A 45 6.32 20.48 -10.86
CA ALA A 45 5.60 21.29 -9.90
C ALA A 45 5.70 20.57 -8.55
N ALA A 46 6.04 21.32 -7.49
CA ALA A 46 6.05 20.76 -6.15
C ALA A 46 4.71 20.06 -5.89
N PRO A 47 4.71 18.86 -5.29
CA PRO A 47 3.46 18.16 -5.03
C PRO A 47 2.55 19.01 -4.16
N ALA A 48 1.25 18.93 -4.42
CA ALA A 48 0.25 19.68 -3.67
C ALA A 48 0.37 19.35 -2.18
N PRO A 49 0.34 20.34 -1.26
CA PRO A 49 0.37 20.07 0.17
C PRO A 49 -0.77 19.14 0.58
N GLY A 50 -0.48 18.11 1.39
CA GLY A 50 -1.45 17.12 1.83
C GLY A 50 -1.75 16.01 0.80
N SER A 51 -1.07 16.01 -0.35
CA SER A 51 -1.13 14.90 -1.31
C SER A 51 -0.27 13.72 -0.90
N LEU A 52 -0.57 12.54 -1.42
CA LEU A 52 0.24 11.34 -1.20
C LEU A 52 1.70 11.53 -1.68
N ALA A 53 1.90 12.27 -2.77
CA ALA A 53 3.23 12.62 -3.27
C ALA A 53 4.00 13.53 -2.31
N SER A 54 3.32 14.51 -1.69
CA SER A 54 3.95 15.35 -0.66
C SER A 54 4.32 14.55 0.59
N ALA A 55 3.45 13.62 1.01
CA ALA A 55 3.72 12.71 2.12
C ALA A 55 4.92 11.79 1.83
N ALA A 56 5.05 11.29 0.60
CA ALA A 56 6.19 10.48 0.18
C ALA A 56 7.52 11.24 0.29
N MET A 57 7.58 12.50 -0.16
CA MET A 57 8.79 13.32 -0.03
C MET A 57 9.12 13.60 1.44
N MET A 58 8.13 13.95 2.26
CA MET A 58 8.33 14.20 3.69
C MET A 58 8.81 12.93 4.42
N ALA A 59 8.27 11.77 4.06
CA ALA A 59 8.72 10.50 4.62
C ALA A 59 10.17 10.21 4.23
N ARG A 60 10.54 10.44 2.96
CA ARG A 60 11.93 10.27 2.48
C ARG A 60 12.91 11.13 3.27
N ASP A 61 12.59 12.42 3.44
CA ASP A 61 13.41 13.35 4.22
C ASP A 61 13.59 12.88 5.68
N LYS A 62 12.53 12.38 6.31
CA LYS A 62 12.59 11.85 7.69
C LYS A 62 13.44 10.58 7.78
N ILE A 63 13.24 9.62 6.88
CA ILE A 63 13.99 8.36 6.89
C ILE A 63 15.48 8.63 6.61
N ASP A 64 15.80 9.53 5.67
CA ASP A 64 17.19 9.91 5.39
C ASP A 64 17.85 10.61 6.58
N ALA A 65 17.13 11.49 7.29
CA ALA A 65 17.62 12.09 8.53
C ALA A 65 17.86 11.03 9.62
N GLY A 66 16.98 10.04 9.74
CA GLY A 66 17.13 8.88 10.63
C GLY A 66 18.39 8.08 10.31
N TYR A 67 18.61 7.75 9.04
CA TYR A 67 19.83 7.07 8.59
C TYR A 67 21.09 7.87 8.84
N ALA A 68 21.09 9.17 8.54
CA ALA A 68 22.23 10.05 8.77
C ALA A 68 22.61 10.12 10.26
N LYS A 69 21.61 10.16 11.15
CA LYS A 69 21.80 10.16 12.61
C LYS A 69 22.42 8.85 13.12
N LEU A 70 22.04 7.73 12.54
CA LEU A 70 22.47 6.39 12.98
C LEU A 70 23.73 5.88 12.27
N GLY A 71 24.09 6.46 11.13
CA GLY A 71 25.21 5.99 10.31
C GLY A 71 24.96 4.62 9.67
N ILE A 72 23.70 4.29 9.39
CA ILE A 72 23.28 3.02 8.77
C ILE A 72 22.49 3.28 7.48
N THR A 73 22.26 2.21 6.72
CA THR A 73 21.28 2.17 5.62
C THR A 73 20.36 0.98 5.83
N GLY A 74 19.09 1.11 5.43
CA GLY A 74 18.13 0.03 5.50
C GLY A 74 18.51 -1.16 4.63
N THR A 75 18.43 -2.36 5.19
CA THR A 75 18.62 -3.62 4.48
C THR A 75 17.64 -4.66 5.03
N SER A 76 17.58 -5.84 4.41
CA SER A 76 16.83 -6.98 4.96
C SER A 76 17.35 -7.46 6.33
N GLY A 77 18.56 -7.04 6.75
CA GLY A 77 19.14 -7.37 8.05
C GLY A 77 18.94 -6.30 9.13
N THR A 78 18.26 -5.19 8.81
CA THR A 78 17.98 -4.12 9.77
C THR A 78 16.94 -4.60 10.79
N THR A 79 17.22 -4.47 12.09
CA THR A 79 16.36 -4.97 13.17
C THR A 79 15.17 -4.03 13.43
N ALA A 80 14.17 -4.51 14.15
CA ALA A 80 13.01 -3.69 14.55
C ALA A 80 13.45 -2.43 15.32
N GLU A 81 14.35 -2.57 16.28
CA GLU A 81 14.86 -1.44 17.07
C GLU A 81 15.60 -0.42 16.21
N GLN A 82 16.27 -0.87 15.15
CA GLN A 82 16.91 0.02 14.19
C GLN A 82 15.88 0.76 13.34
N TRP A 83 14.80 0.11 12.92
CA TRP A 83 13.70 0.77 12.19
C TRP A 83 12.97 1.80 13.06
N ASP A 84 12.77 1.50 14.34
CA ASP A 84 12.24 2.45 15.32
C ASP A 84 13.18 3.65 15.46
N ALA A 85 14.48 3.41 15.59
CA ALA A 85 15.48 4.47 15.72
C ALA A 85 15.63 5.32 14.44
N VAL A 86 15.33 4.76 13.26
CA VAL A 86 15.25 5.51 11.99
C VAL A 86 14.03 6.45 11.98
N GLY A 87 12.99 6.15 12.77
CA GLY A 87 11.83 7.02 12.96
C GLY A 87 10.57 6.58 12.22
N PHE A 88 10.43 5.29 11.89
CA PHE A 88 9.18 4.76 11.32
C PHE A 88 7.94 5.02 12.21
N PRO A 89 8.02 4.83 13.54
CA PRO A 89 6.91 5.19 14.44
C PRO A 89 6.52 6.67 14.40
N ASP A 90 7.46 7.57 14.05
CA ASP A 90 7.24 9.02 13.98
C ASP A 90 6.66 9.50 12.63
N LEU A 91 6.45 8.59 11.68
CA LEU A 91 5.75 8.89 10.44
C LEU A 91 4.26 9.06 10.73
N ASP A 92 3.66 10.11 10.21
CA ASP A 92 2.20 10.20 10.26
C ASP A 92 1.56 9.11 9.38
N ARG A 93 0.24 8.95 9.49
CA ARG A 93 -0.50 7.91 8.78
C ARG A 93 -0.30 7.99 7.26
N GLN A 94 -0.37 9.18 6.68
CA GLN A 94 -0.29 9.37 5.23
C GLN A 94 1.15 9.15 4.72
N MET A 95 2.15 9.59 5.47
CA MET A 95 3.57 9.27 5.22
C MET A 95 3.80 7.77 5.26
N LEU A 96 3.31 7.09 6.29
CA LEU A 96 3.47 5.65 6.44
C LEU A 96 2.79 4.88 5.30
N PHE A 97 1.60 5.32 4.88
CA PHE A 97 0.92 4.77 3.72
C PHE A 97 1.69 5.02 2.42
N ALA A 98 2.27 6.22 2.24
CA ALA A 98 3.12 6.53 1.09
C ALA A 98 4.34 5.61 1.00
N VAL A 99 4.98 5.29 2.13
CA VAL A 99 6.09 4.33 2.17
C VAL A 99 5.59 2.91 1.89
N LYS A 100 4.52 2.45 2.55
CA LYS A 100 3.94 1.11 2.37
C LYS A 100 3.50 0.82 0.93
N SER A 101 2.95 1.82 0.24
CA SER A 101 2.52 1.74 -1.17
C SER A 101 3.65 2.02 -2.17
N ASN A 102 4.86 2.31 -1.68
CA ASN A 102 6.00 2.77 -2.47
C ASN A 102 5.64 3.93 -3.43
N ALA A 103 4.92 4.92 -2.92
CA ALA A 103 4.47 6.07 -3.69
C ALA A 103 5.66 6.77 -4.37
N GLY A 104 5.59 6.91 -5.70
CA GLY A 104 6.65 7.50 -6.51
C GLY A 104 7.91 6.64 -6.68
N GLY A 105 7.93 5.40 -6.19
CA GLY A 105 9.09 4.51 -6.30
C GLY A 105 10.31 4.97 -5.49
N LEU A 106 10.08 5.73 -4.42
CA LEU A 106 11.14 6.39 -3.64
C LEU A 106 11.75 5.50 -2.54
N PHE A 107 11.15 4.34 -2.27
CA PHE A 107 11.48 3.51 -1.12
C PHE A 107 11.99 2.14 -1.54
N SER A 108 12.98 1.66 -0.82
CA SER A 108 13.51 0.30 -0.94
C SER A 108 12.53 -0.73 -0.40
N GLU A 109 12.67 -1.98 -0.83
CA GLU A 109 11.84 -3.09 -0.32
C GLU A 109 11.91 -3.24 1.21
N ALA A 110 13.08 -2.97 1.80
CA ALA A 110 13.28 -3.04 3.24
C ALA A 110 12.50 -1.93 3.98
N GLU A 111 12.48 -0.71 3.44
CA GLU A 111 11.69 0.41 3.97
C GLU A 111 10.18 0.18 3.79
N VAL A 112 9.77 -0.35 2.62
CA VAL A 112 8.37 -0.75 2.40
C VAL A 112 7.95 -1.81 3.42
N SER A 113 8.81 -2.80 3.67
CA SER A 113 8.55 -3.84 4.68
C SER A 113 8.46 -3.26 6.09
N ALA A 114 9.36 -2.34 6.46
CA ALA A 114 9.32 -1.68 7.76
C ALA A 114 8.04 -0.84 7.92
N ALA A 115 7.61 -0.13 6.88
CA ALA A 115 6.34 0.61 6.89
C ALA A 115 5.13 -0.30 7.04
N LYS A 116 5.13 -1.47 6.37
CA LYS A 116 4.07 -2.47 6.55
C LYS A 116 4.02 -3.00 7.98
N THR A 117 5.17 -3.29 8.58
CA THR A 117 5.26 -3.72 9.99
C THR A 117 4.69 -2.66 10.92
N GLU A 118 5.15 -1.41 10.80
CA GLU A 118 4.67 -0.30 11.63
C GLU A 118 3.17 -0.03 11.43
N PHE A 119 2.67 -0.11 10.20
CA PHE A 119 1.24 0.03 9.92
C PHE A 119 0.42 -1.08 10.61
N ASN A 120 0.93 -2.32 10.59
CA ASN A 120 0.31 -3.45 11.28
C ASN A 120 0.41 -3.34 12.80
N ASN A 121 1.49 -2.77 13.35
CA ASN A 121 1.60 -2.49 14.79
C ASN A 121 0.49 -1.54 15.24
N ARG A 122 0.22 -0.46 14.48
CA ARG A 122 -0.89 0.46 14.79
C ARG A 122 -2.26 -0.23 14.75
N ILE A 123 -2.47 -1.14 13.81
CA ILE A 123 -3.69 -1.96 13.77
C ILE A 123 -3.74 -2.89 15.00
N SER A 124 -2.62 -3.50 15.38
CA SER A 124 -2.54 -4.35 16.58
C SER A 124 -2.89 -3.57 17.84
N ASP A 125 -2.35 -2.36 18.00
CA ASP A 125 -2.63 -1.50 19.17
C ASP A 125 -4.14 -1.20 19.28
N ILE A 126 -4.79 -0.86 18.15
CA ILE A 126 -6.25 -0.63 18.11
C ILE A 126 -7.05 -1.89 18.50
N MET A 127 -6.59 -3.06 18.07
CA MET A 127 -7.22 -4.33 18.43
C MET A 127 -6.97 -4.71 19.90
N ASP A 128 -5.79 -4.43 20.42
CA ASP A 128 -5.38 -4.70 21.80
C ASP A 128 -6.09 -3.78 22.80
N ASP A 129 -6.56 -2.62 22.36
CA ASP A 129 -7.48 -1.75 23.11
C ASP A 129 -8.89 -2.35 23.26
N ASN A 130 -9.25 -3.35 22.44
CA ASN A 130 -10.56 -4.01 22.40
C ASN A 130 -10.48 -5.55 22.56
N PRO A 131 -9.81 -6.09 23.60
CA PRO A 131 -9.45 -7.52 23.66
C PRO A 131 -10.66 -8.46 23.83
N ASP A 132 -11.73 -7.97 24.47
CA ASP A 132 -12.95 -8.72 24.73
C ASP A 132 -14.08 -8.42 23.72
N ASP A 133 -13.89 -7.44 22.84
CA ASP A 133 -14.85 -7.06 21.79
C ASP A 133 -14.15 -6.90 20.43
N PRO A 134 -13.85 -8.02 19.75
CA PRO A 134 -13.19 -7.96 18.44
C PRO A 134 -14.02 -7.23 17.37
N ALA A 135 -15.35 -7.20 17.48
CA ALA A 135 -16.17 -6.44 16.54
C ALA A 135 -15.95 -4.94 16.71
N GLN A 136 -15.89 -4.46 17.96
CA GLN A 136 -15.52 -3.07 18.23
C GLN A 136 -14.08 -2.77 17.78
N GLY A 137 -13.12 -3.66 18.05
CA GLY A 137 -11.75 -3.50 17.56
C GLY A 137 -11.67 -3.33 16.04
N TYR A 138 -12.34 -4.20 15.26
CA TYR A 138 -12.36 -4.06 13.80
C TYR A 138 -13.14 -2.82 13.34
N ARG A 139 -14.13 -2.34 14.10
CA ARG A 139 -14.77 -1.06 13.83
C ARG A 139 -13.79 0.10 14.02
N ASP A 140 -12.99 0.09 15.07
CA ASP A 140 -11.99 1.14 15.30
C ASP A 140 -10.89 1.10 14.23
N VAL A 141 -10.51 -0.09 13.74
CA VAL A 141 -9.61 -0.24 12.59
C VAL A 141 -10.27 0.30 11.31
N ILE A 142 -11.57 0.07 11.11
CA ILE A 142 -12.33 0.69 10.01
C ILE A 142 -12.22 2.21 10.09
N ASP A 143 -12.46 2.80 11.25
CA ASP A 143 -12.38 4.26 11.45
C ASP A 143 -10.96 4.77 11.17
N PHE A 144 -9.92 4.00 11.54
CA PHE A 144 -8.52 4.30 11.20
C PHE A 144 -8.25 4.31 9.68
N TYR A 145 -8.84 3.39 8.91
CA TYR A 145 -8.75 3.42 7.45
C TYR A 145 -9.59 4.55 6.83
N ASP A 146 -10.77 4.82 7.38
CA ASP A 146 -11.71 5.84 6.86
C ASP A 146 -11.23 7.27 7.14
N ALA A 147 -10.34 7.45 8.12
CA ALA A 147 -9.59 8.69 8.35
C ALA A 147 -8.52 8.99 7.27
N ALA A 148 -8.35 8.11 6.27
CA ALA A 148 -7.44 8.34 5.15
C ALA A 148 -7.77 9.59 4.33
N SER A 149 -6.72 10.19 3.76
CA SER A 149 -6.87 11.23 2.76
C SER A 149 -7.53 10.70 1.48
N ASP A 150 -8.13 11.60 0.69
CA ASP A 150 -8.76 11.24 -0.58
C ASP A 150 -7.77 10.58 -1.55
N ASP A 151 -6.52 11.06 -1.59
CA ASP A 151 -5.46 10.47 -2.41
C ASP A 151 -5.13 9.02 -2.03
N GLU A 152 -5.15 8.69 -0.74
CA GLU A 152 -4.95 7.32 -0.28
C GLU A 152 -6.14 6.43 -0.63
N LYS A 153 -7.36 6.94 -0.41
CA LYS A 153 -8.61 6.25 -0.78
C LYS A 153 -8.71 6.01 -2.29
N ALA A 154 -8.04 6.85 -3.09
CA ALA A 154 -7.88 6.72 -4.53
C ALA A 154 -6.78 5.71 -4.94
N THR A 155 -6.30 4.84 -4.04
CA THR A 155 -5.41 3.73 -4.37
C THR A 155 -6.11 2.37 -4.22
N PHE A 156 -5.84 1.45 -5.14
CA PHE A 156 -6.46 0.12 -5.08
C PHE A 156 -6.03 -0.66 -3.83
N ASP A 157 -4.77 -0.51 -3.40
CA ASP A 157 -4.23 -1.13 -2.18
C ASP A 157 -5.06 -0.74 -0.95
N TRP A 158 -5.40 0.54 -0.80
CA TRP A 158 -6.26 0.99 0.30
C TRP A 158 -7.63 0.32 0.25
N VAL A 159 -8.25 0.21 -0.93
CA VAL A 159 -9.57 -0.42 -1.09
C VAL A 159 -9.51 -1.90 -0.73
N VAL A 160 -8.46 -2.62 -1.16
CA VAL A 160 -8.25 -4.03 -0.82
C VAL A 160 -8.14 -4.20 0.69
N ASP A 161 -7.23 -3.46 1.33
CA ASP A 161 -7.02 -3.54 2.78
C ASP A 161 -8.30 -3.19 3.56
N ARG A 162 -8.99 -2.11 3.19
CA ARG A 162 -10.24 -1.68 3.85
C ARG A 162 -11.37 -2.71 3.70
N SER A 163 -11.44 -3.41 2.56
CA SER A 163 -12.40 -4.52 2.35
C SER A 163 -12.08 -5.72 3.24
N GLU A 164 -10.80 -6.01 3.49
CA GLU A 164 -10.40 -7.09 4.37
C GLU A 164 -10.82 -6.83 5.81
N VAL A 165 -10.62 -5.60 6.29
CA VAL A 165 -11.07 -5.17 7.62
C VAL A 165 -12.59 -5.22 7.73
N GLN A 166 -13.32 -4.79 6.69
CA GLN A 166 -14.78 -4.90 6.64
C GLN A 166 -15.26 -6.35 6.75
N LYS A 167 -14.63 -7.28 6.01
CA LYS A 167 -14.91 -8.70 6.13
C LYS A 167 -14.69 -9.19 7.56
N SER A 168 -13.56 -8.82 8.17
CA SER A 168 -13.24 -9.22 9.55
C SER A 168 -14.24 -8.67 10.57
N TYR A 169 -14.68 -7.41 10.42
CA TYR A 169 -15.75 -6.83 11.24
C TYR A 169 -17.02 -7.69 11.23
N PHE A 170 -17.49 -8.11 10.05
CA PHE A 170 -18.67 -8.97 9.95
C PHE A 170 -18.46 -10.38 10.50
N VAL A 171 -17.30 -10.99 10.25
CA VAL A 171 -16.95 -12.33 10.80
C VAL A 171 -16.98 -12.33 12.33
N HIS A 172 -16.60 -11.21 12.95
CA HIS A 172 -16.56 -11.07 14.41
C HIS A 172 -17.87 -10.57 15.03
N GLY A 173 -18.96 -10.50 14.26
CA GLY A 173 -20.30 -10.20 14.80
C GLY A 173 -20.75 -8.75 14.61
N GLY A 174 -19.97 -7.93 13.91
CA GLY A 174 -20.41 -6.62 13.43
C GLY A 174 -21.66 -6.74 12.55
N ARG A 175 -22.58 -5.79 12.70
CA ARG A 175 -23.88 -5.80 11.98
C ARG A 175 -24.24 -4.48 11.33
N GLU A 176 -23.56 -3.40 11.70
CA GLU A 176 -23.77 -2.11 11.07
C GLU A 176 -23.28 -2.15 9.63
N ASP A 177 -23.98 -1.46 8.74
CA ASP A 177 -23.50 -1.26 7.39
C ASP A 177 -22.34 -0.25 7.42
N VAL A 178 -21.13 -0.80 7.40
CA VAL A 178 -19.86 -0.07 7.33
C VAL A 178 -19.31 -0.03 5.89
N GLY A 179 -20.16 -0.40 4.92
CA GLY A 179 -19.88 -0.24 3.50
C GLY A 179 -19.91 1.24 3.11
N MET A 180 -18.92 1.69 2.34
CA MET A 180 -18.83 3.09 1.91
C MET A 180 -19.68 3.42 0.68
N GLY A 181 -20.57 2.51 0.26
CA GLY A 181 -21.31 2.61 -1.00
C GLY A 181 -20.40 2.60 -2.24
N MET A 182 -19.16 2.13 -2.11
CA MET A 182 -18.19 2.03 -3.19
C MET A 182 -18.35 0.69 -3.93
N PRO A 183 -18.69 0.69 -5.23
CA PRO A 183 -18.92 -0.57 -5.97
C PRO A 183 -17.71 -1.51 -5.98
N VAL A 184 -16.50 -0.96 -5.98
CA VAL A 184 -15.26 -1.74 -5.90
C VAL A 184 -15.13 -2.49 -4.56
N VAL A 185 -15.55 -1.88 -3.45
CA VAL A 185 -15.53 -2.52 -2.11
C VAL A 185 -16.55 -3.65 -2.07
N GLU A 186 -17.74 -3.45 -2.63
CA GLU A 186 -18.76 -4.49 -2.74
C GLU A 186 -18.27 -5.70 -3.56
N LYS A 187 -17.55 -5.45 -4.67
CA LYS A 187 -16.94 -6.51 -5.47
C LYS A 187 -15.84 -7.25 -4.73
N LEU A 188 -15.02 -6.55 -3.95
CA LEU A 188 -14.03 -7.20 -3.09
C LEU A 188 -14.68 -8.02 -1.98
N MET A 189 -15.79 -7.56 -1.39
CA MET A 189 -16.59 -8.35 -0.46
C MET A 189 -17.16 -9.61 -1.12
N GLN A 190 -17.58 -9.54 -2.39
CA GLN A 190 -17.96 -10.71 -3.19
C GLN A 190 -16.76 -11.67 -3.39
N ALA A 191 -15.57 -11.14 -3.65
CA ALA A 191 -14.34 -11.94 -3.79
C ALA A 191 -13.99 -12.67 -2.49
N TRP A 192 -14.12 -12.02 -1.33
CA TRP A 192 -13.97 -12.66 -0.03
C TRP A 192 -14.98 -13.80 0.19
N GLY A 193 -16.23 -13.63 -0.26
CA GLY A 193 -17.25 -14.68 -0.25
C GLY A 193 -16.88 -15.87 -1.14
N GLN A 194 -16.38 -15.61 -2.36
CA GLN A 194 -15.89 -16.65 -3.28
C GLN A 194 -14.72 -17.43 -2.67
N LEU A 195 -13.77 -16.72 -2.07
CA LEU A 195 -12.62 -17.31 -1.42
C LEU A 195 -13.01 -18.22 -0.26
N SER A 196 -13.94 -17.76 0.59
CA SER A 196 -14.47 -18.56 1.69
C SER A 196 -15.18 -19.82 1.20
N ALA A 197 -15.98 -19.72 0.13
CA ALA A 197 -16.65 -20.87 -0.48
C ALA A 197 -15.67 -21.89 -1.10
N ALA A 198 -14.51 -21.42 -1.56
CA ALA A 198 -13.44 -22.27 -2.09
C ALA A 198 -12.56 -22.90 -0.99
N GLY A 199 -12.71 -22.49 0.28
CA GLY A 199 -11.83 -22.92 1.37
C GLY A 199 -10.39 -22.41 1.22
N GLY A 200 -10.18 -21.38 0.40
CA GLY A 200 -8.86 -20.77 0.19
C GLY A 200 -8.46 -19.88 1.35
N ASN A 201 -7.21 -19.43 1.32
CA ASN A 201 -6.71 -18.45 2.26
C ASN A 201 -6.59 -17.10 1.57
N SER A 202 -6.31 -16.07 2.35
CA SER A 202 -6.33 -14.72 1.85
C SER A 202 -5.38 -14.54 0.66
N ASN A 203 -4.23 -15.25 0.57
CA ASN A 203 -3.29 -15.25 -0.57
C ASN A 203 -3.93 -15.60 -1.92
N ASP A 204 -5.05 -16.32 -1.90
CA ASP A 204 -5.77 -16.74 -3.10
C ASP A 204 -6.82 -15.70 -3.54
N LEU A 205 -7.03 -14.62 -2.76
CA LEU A 205 -7.98 -13.56 -3.10
C LEU A 205 -7.75 -12.97 -4.50
N PRO A 206 -6.50 -12.68 -4.94
CA PRO A 206 -6.26 -12.16 -6.28
C PRO A 206 -6.72 -13.08 -7.41
N ASN A 207 -6.90 -14.38 -7.14
CA ASN A 207 -7.35 -15.37 -8.12
C ASN A 207 -8.89 -15.47 -8.21
N MET A 208 -9.62 -14.72 -7.38
CA MET A 208 -11.08 -14.77 -7.37
C MET A 208 -11.66 -13.97 -8.55
N PRO A 209 -12.65 -14.49 -9.29
CA PRO A 209 -13.26 -13.77 -10.41
C PRO A 209 -13.76 -12.37 -10.03
N ALA A 210 -14.38 -12.21 -8.86
CA ALA A 210 -14.87 -10.91 -8.40
C ALA A 210 -13.73 -9.93 -8.04
N TYR A 211 -12.53 -10.41 -7.71
CA TYR A 211 -11.36 -9.56 -7.50
C TYR A 211 -10.88 -8.96 -8.83
N HIS A 212 -10.80 -9.78 -9.88
CA HIS A 212 -10.49 -9.29 -11.22
C HIS A 212 -11.54 -8.29 -11.73
N GLU A 213 -12.84 -8.55 -11.48
CA GLU A 213 -13.89 -7.56 -11.77
C GLU A 213 -13.70 -6.26 -11.01
N ALA A 214 -13.40 -6.32 -9.70
CA ALA A 214 -13.13 -5.14 -8.88
C ALA A 214 -11.97 -4.32 -9.46
N MET A 215 -10.89 -4.98 -9.86
CA MET A 215 -9.72 -4.35 -10.47
C MET A 215 -10.05 -3.69 -11.81
N MET A 216 -10.84 -4.35 -12.68
CA MET A 216 -11.28 -3.76 -13.94
C MET A 216 -12.17 -2.54 -13.73
N TRP A 217 -13.11 -2.62 -12.79
CA TRP A 217 -13.98 -1.49 -12.43
C TRP A 217 -13.16 -0.32 -11.88
N TRP A 218 -12.22 -0.62 -10.99
CA TRP A 218 -11.30 0.36 -10.45
C TRP A 218 -10.51 1.08 -11.55
N ALA A 219 -9.95 0.32 -12.50
CA ALA A 219 -9.23 0.89 -13.63
C ALA A 219 -10.15 1.75 -14.52
N GLN A 220 -11.39 1.33 -14.73
CA GLN A 220 -12.35 2.05 -15.58
C GLN A 220 -12.84 3.36 -14.94
N ASP A 221 -13.13 3.35 -13.64
CA ASP A 221 -13.61 4.52 -12.87
C ASP A 221 -12.50 5.58 -12.71
N ASN A 222 -11.24 5.14 -12.62
CA ASN A 222 -10.06 6.01 -12.60
C ASN A 222 -9.49 6.32 -13.99
N GLY A 223 -10.33 6.29 -15.04
CA GLY A 223 -10.01 6.77 -16.39
C GLY A 223 -8.93 5.98 -17.14
N GLY A 224 -8.67 4.72 -16.76
CA GLY A 224 -7.63 3.87 -17.35
C GLY A 224 -6.19 4.30 -17.03
N ALA A 225 -5.98 5.26 -16.13
CA ALA A 225 -4.66 5.81 -15.80
C ALA A 225 -3.84 4.93 -14.85
N HIS A 226 -4.50 4.03 -14.12
CA HIS A 226 -3.86 3.01 -13.28
C HIS A 226 -3.96 1.66 -13.98
N HIS A 227 -3.06 1.41 -14.93
CA HIS A 227 -2.86 0.07 -15.49
C HIS A 227 -2.44 -0.85 -14.33
N VAL A 228 -3.32 -1.77 -13.95
CA VAL A 228 -2.94 -2.90 -13.11
C VAL A 228 -2.43 -3.97 -14.06
N ASP A 229 -1.14 -4.28 -13.99
CA ASP A 229 -0.53 -5.34 -14.81
C ASP A 229 -1.16 -6.68 -14.44
N LEU A 230 -2.09 -7.13 -15.29
CA LEU A 230 -2.64 -8.48 -15.26
C LEU A 230 -1.58 -9.41 -15.86
N LEU A 231 -0.75 -10.03 -15.02
CA LEU A 231 0.09 -11.14 -15.45
C LEU A 231 -0.82 -12.31 -15.88
N THR A 232 -0.89 -12.53 -17.19
CA THR A 232 -1.49 -13.70 -17.85
C THR A 232 -0.62 -14.94 -17.71
#